data_AF-F0INF7-F1
#
_entry.id   AF-F0INF7-F1
#
_cell.length_a   1.000
_cell.length_b   1.000
_cell.length_c   1.000
_cell.angle_alpha   90.00
_cell.angle_beta   90.00
_cell.angle_gamma   90.00
#
_symmetry.space_group_name_H-M   'P 1'
#
loop_
_entity.id
_entity.type
_entity.pdbx_description
1 polymer ?
#
loop_
_entity_poly.entity_id
_entity_poly.type
_entity_poly.pdbx_seq_one_letter_code
_entity_poly.pdbx_strand_id
1 'polypeptide(L)'
;MVYRSLTSPENQDYRYEVKIAHLYGNLMNTYGDNGNVLMLKYVAEKLGARVKVDIVSLEDDFEKDSYDIVFFGGGQDYEQTIVARDLPAKKEALESFINENGVVLAICGGFQLLGQYYIEASGRRIEGLGIMGHYTLNQTNNRYIGDIKIHNDEFDETYYGFENHQGRTFLSDDEKPLGKVVYGNGNNQEDGCEGVHYKNVFGSYFHGPILSRNANLAYRLVTTALKNKYGSDIELAAYEDILAQEIPEEYGDIKSKAEFE
;
A
#
# COMPACT_ATOMS: atom_id res chain seq x y z
N MET A 1 4.23 -22.55 -0.34
CA MET A 1 4.14 -22.67 -1.81
C MET A 1 3.15 -21.64 -2.31
N VAL A 2 3.60 -20.80 -3.24
CA VAL A 2 2.78 -19.78 -3.90
C VAL A 2 1.50 -20.38 -4.47
N TYR A 3 0.37 -19.71 -4.28
CA TYR A 3 -0.91 -20.16 -4.82
C TYR A 3 -1.82 -19.02 -5.26
N ARG A 4 -2.68 -19.32 -6.25
CA ARG A 4 -3.68 -18.41 -6.80
C ARG A 4 -4.82 -18.22 -5.80
N SER A 5 -4.92 -17.01 -5.24
CA SER A 5 -5.99 -16.63 -4.30
C SER A 5 -7.23 -16.09 -5.00
N LEU A 6 -7.06 -15.32 -6.08
CA LEU A 6 -8.15 -14.74 -6.86
C LEU A 6 -7.82 -14.75 -8.35
N THR A 7 -8.83 -14.98 -9.18
CA THR A 7 -8.72 -14.84 -10.63
C THR A 7 -9.95 -14.13 -11.17
N SER A 8 -9.79 -13.39 -12.26
CA SER A 8 -10.92 -12.87 -13.02
C SER A 8 -11.74 -14.02 -13.64
N PRO A 9 -13.06 -13.83 -13.84
CA PRO A 9 -13.91 -14.78 -14.55
C PRO A 9 -13.43 -15.07 -15.98
N GLU A 10 -13.62 -16.29 -16.47
CA GLU A 10 -13.21 -16.69 -17.83
C GLU A 10 -14.21 -16.26 -18.92
N ASN A 11 -15.42 -15.85 -18.54
CA ASN A 11 -16.53 -15.54 -19.45
C ASN A 11 -16.53 -14.11 -20.00
N GLN A 12 -15.44 -13.36 -19.81
CA GLN A 12 -15.28 -12.00 -20.30
C GLN A 12 -14.02 -11.91 -21.16
N ASP A 13 -14.09 -11.10 -22.21
CA ASP A 13 -12.95 -10.81 -23.07
C ASP A 13 -12.11 -9.70 -22.45
N TYR A 14 -10.81 -9.95 -22.28
CA TYR A 14 -9.86 -9.03 -21.68
C TYR A 14 -8.75 -8.75 -22.67
N ARG A 15 -8.40 -7.47 -22.83
CA ARG A 15 -7.33 -7.01 -23.72
C ARG A 15 -5.95 -7.09 -23.08
N TYR A 16 -5.91 -7.05 -21.75
CA TYR A 16 -4.69 -7.00 -20.95
C TYR A 16 -4.67 -8.12 -19.90
N GLU A 17 -3.52 -8.38 -19.30
CA GLU A 17 -3.36 -9.22 -18.11
C GLU A 17 -2.57 -8.48 -17.03
N VAL A 18 -3.05 -8.55 -15.79
CA VAL A 18 -2.36 -8.04 -14.59
C VAL A 18 -2.19 -9.17 -13.58
N LYS A 19 -0.97 -9.37 -13.12
CA LYS A 19 -0.63 -10.31 -12.04
C LYS A 19 -0.25 -9.52 -10.79
N ILE A 20 -0.89 -9.85 -9.68
CA ILE A 20 -0.70 -9.19 -8.40
C ILE A 20 -0.05 -10.19 -7.43
N ALA A 21 1.10 -9.84 -6.87
CA ALA A 21 1.67 -10.53 -5.72
C ALA A 21 1.05 -9.96 -4.45
N HIS A 22 0.27 -10.78 -3.75
CA HIS A 22 -0.24 -10.48 -2.43
C HIS A 22 0.77 -11.00 -1.40
N LEU A 23 1.72 -10.14 -1.05
CA LEU A 23 2.86 -10.50 -0.22
C LEU A 23 2.39 -10.77 1.22
N TYR A 24 2.64 -12.00 1.69
CA TYR A 24 2.20 -12.52 2.99
C TYR A 24 0.71 -12.35 3.29
N GLY A 25 -0.17 -12.44 2.28
CA GLY A 25 -1.63 -12.29 2.47
C GLY A 25 -2.25 -13.27 3.48
N ASN A 26 -1.55 -14.36 3.83
CA ASN A 26 -1.93 -15.30 4.88
C ASN A 26 -1.78 -14.72 6.31
N LEU A 27 -0.87 -13.76 6.50
CA LEU A 27 -0.47 -13.23 7.79
C LEU A 27 -0.77 -11.72 7.93
N MET A 28 -0.58 -10.97 6.84
CA MET A 28 -0.75 -9.52 6.78
C MET A 28 -2.16 -9.17 6.25
N ASN A 29 -3.19 -9.54 7.01
CA ASN A 29 -4.59 -9.51 6.57
C ASN A 29 -5.56 -8.82 7.54
N THR A 30 -5.06 -7.98 8.44
CA THR A 30 -5.90 -7.31 9.45
C THR A 30 -6.52 -6.01 8.91
N TYR A 31 -7.40 -5.40 9.72
CA TYR A 31 -8.02 -4.09 9.48
C TYR A 31 -8.81 -3.93 8.17
N GLY A 32 -9.12 -5.02 7.48
CA GLY A 32 -9.83 -5.00 6.19
C GLY A 32 -8.94 -4.61 5.00
N ASP A 33 -7.62 -4.48 5.20
CA ASP A 33 -6.69 -3.98 4.18
C ASP A 33 -6.55 -4.91 2.97
N ASN A 34 -6.90 -6.19 3.11
CA ASN A 34 -7.03 -7.11 1.97
C ASN A 34 -8.09 -6.67 0.95
N GLY A 35 -9.04 -5.80 1.34
CA GLY A 35 -9.97 -5.18 0.41
C GLY A 35 -9.28 -4.32 -0.65
N ASN A 36 -8.03 -3.87 -0.43
CA ASN A 36 -7.23 -3.22 -1.47
C ASN A 36 -6.97 -4.15 -2.66
N VAL A 37 -6.72 -5.44 -2.42
CA VAL A 37 -6.54 -6.44 -3.49
C VAL A 37 -7.82 -6.60 -4.30
N LEU A 38 -8.98 -6.57 -3.64
CA LEU A 38 -10.29 -6.62 -4.30
C LEU A 38 -10.52 -5.38 -5.16
N MET A 39 -10.16 -4.19 -4.66
CA MET A 39 -10.24 -2.94 -5.44
C MET A 39 -9.30 -2.94 -6.64
N LEU A 40 -8.05 -3.38 -6.48
CA LEU A 40 -7.12 -3.52 -7.61
C LEU A 40 -7.70 -4.45 -8.69
N LYS A 41 -8.25 -5.60 -8.28
CA LYS A 41 -8.91 -6.53 -9.20
C LYS A 41 -10.09 -5.87 -9.92
N TYR A 42 -10.99 -5.23 -9.17
CA TYR A 42 -12.18 -4.57 -9.71
C TYR A 42 -11.85 -3.48 -10.72
N VAL A 43 -10.90 -2.60 -10.38
CA VAL A 43 -10.48 -1.51 -11.27
C VAL A 43 -9.77 -2.05 -12.52
N ALA A 44 -8.89 -3.06 -12.37
CA ALA A 44 -8.24 -3.69 -13.50
C ALA A 44 -9.22 -4.40 -14.46
N GLU A 45 -10.25 -5.07 -13.94
CA GLU A 45 -11.30 -5.68 -14.77
C GLU A 45 -12.09 -4.62 -15.56
N LYS A 46 -12.40 -3.49 -14.95
CA LYS A 46 -13.02 -2.34 -15.62
C LYS A 46 -12.15 -1.70 -16.70
N LEU A 47 -10.83 -1.77 -16.55
CA LEU A 47 -9.85 -1.36 -17.54
C LEU A 47 -9.58 -2.44 -18.61
N GLY A 48 -10.34 -3.54 -18.60
CA GLY A 48 -10.23 -4.62 -19.58
C GLY A 48 -9.03 -5.55 -19.34
N ALA A 49 -8.51 -5.61 -18.12
CA ALA A 49 -7.41 -6.49 -17.73
C ALA A 49 -7.91 -7.74 -16.98
N ARG A 50 -7.44 -8.91 -17.40
CA ARG A 50 -7.60 -10.17 -16.66
C ARG A 50 -6.65 -10.18 -15.48
N VAL A 51 -7.19 -10.38 -14.29
CA VAL A 51 -6.42 -10.31 -13.04
C VAL A 51 -6.15 -11.70 -12.50
N LYS A 52 -4.93 -11.90 -12.01
CA LYS A 52 -4.46 -13.09 -11.32
C LYS A 52 -3.75 -12.66 -10.04
N VAL A 53 -4.25 -13.05 -8.88
CA VAL A 53 -3.66 -12.69 -7.59
C VAL A 53 -3.05 -13.93 -6.96
N ASP A 54 -1.74 -13.93 -6.79
CA ASP A 54 -1.02 -15.01 -6.12
C ASP A 54 -0.60 -14.56 -4.73
N ILE A 55 -0.84 -15.39 -3.72
CA ILE A 55 -0.26 -15.18 -2.40
C ILE A 55 1.17 -15.73 -2.41
N VAL A 56 2.13 -14.85 -2.14
CA VAL A 56 3.56 -15.16 -1.98
C VAL A 56 3.89 -14.96 -0.51
N SER A 57 4.13 -16.04 0.24
CA SER A 57 4.17 -16.00 1.71
C SER A 57 5.45 -16.59 2.27
N LEU A 58 5.40 -17.11 3.51
CA LEU A 58 6.53 -17.74 4.18
C LEU A 58 7.15 -18.84 3.32
N GLU A 59 8.48 -18.85 3.29
CA GLU A 59 9.31 -19.84 2.58
C GLU A 59 9.10 -19.90 1.05
N ASP A 60 8.28 -19.00 0.48
CA ASP A 60 8.12 -18.85 -0.96
C ASP A 60 9.18 -17.90 -1.54
N ASP A 61 9.58 -18.12 -2.79
CA ASP A 61 10.38 -17.16 -3.54
C ASP A 61 9.51 -16.07 -4.17
N PHE A 62 10.05 -14.86 -4.29
CA PHE A 62 9.39 -13.76 -5.02
C PHE A 62 9.96 -13.67 -6.44
N GLU A 63 9.21 -14.19 -7.40
CA GLU A 63 9.55 -14.16 -8.83
C GLU A 63 9.23 -12.80 -9.45
N LYS A 64 10.15 -11.83 -9.38
CA LYS A 64 9.90 -10.42 -9.76
C LYS A 64 9.27 -10.26 -11.16
N ASP A 65 9.72 -11.04 -12.14
CA ASP A 65 9.28 -10.92 -13.55
C ASP A 65 7.87 -11.52 -13.78
N SER A 66 7.30 -12.16 -12.76
CA SER A 66 5.95 -12.73 -12.84
C SER A 66 4.85 -11.77 -12.44
N TYR A 67 5.16 -10.62 -11.84
CA TYR A 67 4.16 -9.74 -11.24
C TYR A 67 4.24 -8.32 -11.82
N ASP A 68 3.09 -7.66 -11.83
CA ASP A 68 2.96 -6.28 -12.30
C ASP A 68 2.69 -5.32 -11.12
N ILE A 69 2.05 -5.83 -10.06
CA ILE A 69 1.74 -5.10 -8.82
C ILE A 69 2.10 -5.97 -7.62
N VAL A 70 2.71 -5.38 -6.60
CA VAL A 70 2.86 -5.96 -5.26
C VAL A 70 1.93 -5.24 -4.30
N PHE A 71 1.12 -6.00 -3.57
CA PHE A 71 0.40 -5.50 -2.41
C PHE A 71 0.99 -6.11 -1.14
N PHE A 72 1.34 -5.27 -0.17
CA PHE A 72 1.90 -5.69 1.11
C PHE A 72 1.12 -5.04 2.27
N GLY A 73 0.19 -5.81 2.84
CA GLY A 73 -0.75 -5.32 3.87
C GLY A 73 -0.14 -5.13 5.26
N GLY A 74 -0.99 -4.76 6.22
CA GLY A 74 -0.68 -4.74 7.65
C GLY A 74 -1.03 -6.06 8.34
N GLY A 75 -0.29 -6.40 9.40
CA GLY A 75 -0.53 -7.58 10.24
C GLY A 75 -0.62 -7.21 11.72
N GLN A 76 -0.82 -8.19 12.58
CA GLN A 76 -0.62 -7.97 14.02
C GLN A 76 0.88 -8.04 14.33
N ASP A 77 1.29 -7.49 15.47
CA ASP A 77 2.69 -7.43 15.89
C ASP A 77 3.38 -8.82 15.83
N TYR A 78 2.69 -9.89 16.27
CA TYR A 78 3.26 -11.24 16.25
C TYR A 78 3.53 -11.73 14.82
N GLU A 79 2.52 -11.71 13.94
CA GLU A 79 2.64 -12.10 12.54
C GLU A 79 3.69 -11.28 11.81
N GLN A 80 3.74 -9.95 12.04
CA GLN A 80 4.73 -9.06 11.43
C GLN A 80 6.17 -9.46 11.81
N THR A 81 6.38 -10.00 13.02
CA THR A 81 7.72 -10.48 13.44
C THR A 81 8.11 -11.80 12.79
N ILE A 82 7.14 -12.64 12.44
CA ILE A 82 7.39 -13.85 11.66
C ILE A 82 7.77 -13.45 10.23
N VAL A 83 7.01 -12.53 9.64
CA VAL A 83 7.28 -11.99 8.29
C VAL A 83 8.66 -11.35 8.22
N ALA A 84 9.05 -10.53 9.21
CA ALA A 84 10.37 -9.90 9.28
C ALA A 84 11.54 -10.89 9.24
N ARG A 85 11.36 -12.12 9.76
CA ARG A 85 12.41 -13.15 9.73
C ARG A 85 12.57 -13.81 8.36
N ASP A 86 11.49 -13.88 7.59
CA ASP A 86 11.47 -14.53 6.27
C ASP A 86 11.81 -13.54 5.13
N LEU A 87 11.43 -12.27 5.30
CA LEU A 87 11.63 -11.20 4.33
C LEU A 87 13.03 -11.09 3.71
N PRO A 88 14.15 -11.29 4.45
CA PRO A 88 15.49 -11.19 3.86
C PRO A 88 15.70 -12.11 2.65
N ALA A 89 15.04 -13.27 2.59
CA ALA A 89 15.13 -14.18 1.44
C ALA A 89 14.53 -13.59 0.15
N LYS A 90 13.61 -12.62 0.27
CA LYS A 90 12.93 -11.95 -0.86
C LYS A 90 13.51 -10.58 -1.19
N LYS A 91 14.51 -10.10 -0.42
CA LYS A 91 15.02 -8.73 -0.51
C LYS A 91 15.51 -8.37 -1.92
N GLU A 92 16.41 -9.16 -2.48
CA GLU A 92 17.06 -8.84 -3.76
C GLU A 92 16.03 -8.73 -4.90
N ALA A 93 15.08 -9.67 -4.95
CA ALA A 93 14.03 -9.67 -5.97
C ALA A 93 13.04 -8.52 -5.80
N LEU A 94 12.65 -8.18 -4.57
CA LEU A 94 11.79 -7.02 -4.27
C LEU A 94 12.50 -5.69 -4.58
N GLU A 95 13.79 -5.58 -4.25
CA GLU A 95 14.62 -4.41 -4.55
C GLU A 95 14.75 -4.20 -6.05
N SER A 96 15.01 -5.27 -6.80
CA SER A 96 15.04 -5.23 -8.27
C SER A 96 13.67 -4.84 -8.84
N PHE A 97 12.58 -5.42 -8.34
CA PHE A 97 11.21 -5.05 -8.76
C PHE A 97 10.93 -3.56 -8.56
N ILE A 98 11.24 -3.01 -7.39
CA ILE A 98 11.07 -1.58 -7.10
C ILE A 98 11.96 -0.72 -8.01
N ASN A 99 13.21 -1.13 -8.21
CA ASN A 99 14.16 -0.38 -9.01
C ASN A 99 13.84 -0.37 -10.51
N GLU A 100 13.18 -1.41 -11.00
CA GLU A 100 12.65 -1.54 -12.36
C GLU A 100 11.26 -0.90 -12.53
N ASN A 101 10.85 -0.05 -11.59
CA ASN A 101 9.57 0.68 -11.59
C ASN A 101 8.34 -0.21 -11.42
N GLY A 102 8.47 -1.37 -10.77
CA GLY A 102 7.33 -2.18 -10.34
C GLY A 102 6.41 -1.40 -9.39
N VAL A 103 5.10 -1.64 -9.50
CA VAL A 103 4.10 -0.93 -8.70
C VAL A 103 3.93 -1.62 -7.36
N VAL A 104 4.09 -0.88 -6.26
CA VAL A 104 3.94 -1.41 -4.89
C VAL A 104 2.95 -0.57 -4.11
N LEU A 105 1.98 -1.23 -3.48
CA LEU A 105 1.15 -0.64 -2.42
C LEU A 105 1.46 -1.32 -1.10
N ALA A 106 2.02 -0.57 -0.15
CA ALA A 106 2.41 -1.07 1.17
C ALA A 106 1.62 -0.37 2.27
N ILE A 107 0.98 -1.13 3.16
CA ILE A 107 0.05 -0.58 4.17
C ILE A 107 0.52 -0.93 5.57
N CYS A 108 0.57 0.07 6.45
CA CYS A 108 0.88 -0.07 7.86
C CYS A 108 2.17 -0.89 8.09
N GLY A 109 2.06 -2.11 8.62
CA GLY A 109 3.21 -3.00 8.83
C GLY A 109 4.01 -3.32 7.56
N GLY A 110 3.34 -3.48 6.41
CA GLY A 110 4.01 -3.69 5.13
C GLY A 110 4.86 -2.49 4.70
N PHE A 111 4.35 -1.27 4.94
CA PHE A 111 5.11 -0.03 4.71
C PHE A 111 6.34 0.01 5.62
N GLN A 112 6.16 -0.18 6.93
CA GLN A 112 7.26 -0.18 7.90
C GLN A 112 8.38 -1.17 7.57
N LEU A 113 8.02 -2.36 7.06
CA LEU A 113 8.94 -3.43 6.74
C LEU A 113 9.73 -3.19 5.44
N LEU A 114 9.34 -2.26 4.57
CA LEU A 114 10.15 -1.87 3.42
C LEU A 114 11.37 -1.03 3.83
N GLY A 115 11.22 -0.25 4.90
CA GLY A 115 12.25 0.59 5.48
C GLY A 115 13.36 -0.17 6.20
N GLN A 116 14.19 0.58 6.91
CA GLN A 116 15.36 0.07 7.62
C GLN A 116 14.97 -0.78 8.83
N TYR A 117 14.05 -0.28 9.67
CA TYR A 117 13.58 -0.96 10.87
C TYR A 117 12.29 -0.33 11.40
N TYR A 118 11.60 -1.04 12.29
CA TYR A 118 10.59 -0.46 13.16
C TYR A 118 10.80 -0.87 14.63
N ILE A 119 10.32 -0.03 15.55
CA ILE A 119 10.31 -0.32 16.98
C ILE A 119 8.88 -0.63 17.40
N GLU A 120 8.66 -1.82 17.98
CA GLU A 120 7.38 -2.22 18.54
C GLU A 120 7.00 -1.39 19.77
N ALA A 121 5.73 -1.46 20.17
CA ALA A 121 5.27 -0.86 21.42
C ALA A 121 6.05 -1.37 22.65
N SER A 122 6.57 -2.61 22.59
CA SER A 122 7.42 -3.22 23.62
C SER A 122 8.81 -2.58 23.74
N GLY A 123 9.22 -1.76 22.76
CA GLY A 123 10.58 -1.23 22.62
C GLY A 123 11.54 -2.15 21.87
N ARG A 124 11.09 -3.34 21.45
CA ARG A 124 11.90 -4.23 20.62
C ARG A 124 12.06 -3.66 19.22
N ARG A 125 13.30 -3.58 18.74
CA ARG A 125 13.62 -3.26 17.35
C ARG A 125 13.48 -4.50 16.47
N ILE A 126 12.84 -4.33 15.33
CA ILE A 126 12.68 -5.33 14.27
C ILE A 126 13.29 -4.75 12.99
N GLU A 127 14.25 -5.46 12.40
CA GLU A 127 14.84 -5.05 11.13
C GLU A 127 13.80 -5.22 10.00
N GLY A 128 13.73 -4.22 9.12
CA GLY A 128 13.01 -4.29 7.86
C GLY A 128 13.89 -4.82 6.74
N LEU A 129 13.42 -4.71 5.51
CA LEU A 129 14.20 -5.07 4.32
C LEU A 129 15.37 -4.12 4.10
N GLY A 130 15.24 -2.86 4.51
CA GLY A 130 16.21 -1.80 4.23
C GLY A 130 16.41 -1.56 2.73
N ILE A 131 15.36 -1.76 1.93
CA ILE A 131 15.31 -1.38 0.51
C ILE A 131 15.05 0.12 0.39
N MET A 132 14.27 0.65 1.34
CA MET A 132 13.90 2.05 1.47
C MET A 132 14.54 2.66 2.70
N GLY A 133 14.76 3.97 2.71
CA GLY A 133 15.60 4.65 3.71
C GLY A 133 14.86 5.03 5.00
N HIS A 134 13.54 5.11 4.98
CA HIS A 134 12.75 5.41 6.18
C HIS A 134 12.96 4.41 7.32
N TYR A 135 12.67 4.87 8.53
CA TYR A 135 12.59 4.04 9.73
C TYR A 135 11.37 4.43 10.57
N THR A 136 10.94 3.53 11.46
CA THR A 136 9.76 3.74 12.29
C THR A 136 10.09 3.63 13.78
N LEU A 137 9.89 4.71 14.52
CA LEU A 137 10.03 4.72 15.98
C LEU A 137 8.72 4.34 16.66
N ASN A 138 8.77 3.96 17.93
CA ASN A 138 7.57 3.71 18.72
C ASN A 138 7.02 5.00 19.35
N GLN A 139 5.78 4.90 19.83
CA GLN A 139 5.16 5.87 20.73
C GLN A 139 4.95 5.25 22.11
N THR A 140 5.29 5.99 23.17
CA THR A 140 5.05 5.52 24.54
C THR A 140 3.58 5.71 24.91
N ASN A 141 2.87 4.60 25.12
CA ASN A 141 1.47 4.58 25.57
C ASN A 141 0.51 5.46 24.73
N ASN A 142 0.80 5.62 23.44
CA ASN A 142 0.00 6.43 22.53
C ASN A 142 -0.15 5.78 21.14
N ARG A 143 -1.16 6.23 20.41
CA ARG A 143 -1.43 5.89 19.01
C ARG A 143 -2.03 7.11 18.33
N TYR A 144 -1.68 7.33 17.08
CA TYR A 144 -2.41 8.24 16.21
C TYR A 144 -3.67 7.54 15.74
N ILE A 145 -4.82 8.06 16.14
CA ILE A 145 -6.14 7.51 15.83
C ILE A 145 -7.03 8.66 15.40
N GLY A 146 -7.53 8.60 14.17
CA GLY A 146 -8.47 9.61 13.66
C GLY A 146 -8.69 9.58 12.16
N ASP A 147 -9.60 10.43 11.70
CA ASP A 147 -9.75 10.74 10.28
C ASP A 147 -8.53 11.53 9.79
N ILE A 148 -8.11 11.25 8.56
CA ILE A 148 -6.96 11.87 7.93
C ILE A 148 -7.25 12.21 6.47
N LYS A 149 -6.74 13.36 6.02
CA LYS A 149 -6.78 13.82 4.64
C LYS A 149 -5.41 14.33 4.24
N ILE A 150 -4.95 13.88 3.09
CA ILE A 150 -3.68 14.33 2.50
C ILE A 150 -3.88 14.81 1.07
N HIS A 151 -2.95 15.64 0.61
CA HIS A 151 -2.88 16.10 -0.77
C HIS A 151 -1.50 15.80 -1.37
N ASN A 152 -1.47 15.18 -2.54
CA ASN A 152 -0.27 14.92 -3.32
C ASN A 152 -0.13 15.99 -4.42
N ASP A 153 0.85 16.89 -4.27
CA ASP A 153 1.10 17.98 -5.23
C ASP A 153 1.56 17.48 -6.61
N GLU A 154 2.20 16.30 -6.69
CA GLU A 154 2.74 15.76 -7.95
C GLU A 154 1.64 15.27 -8.89
N PHE A 155 0.54 14.77 -8.30
CA PHE A 155 -0.60 14.24 -9.03
C PHE A 155 -1.83 15.14 -8.99
N ASP A 156 -1.78 16.22 -8.21
CA ASP A 156 -2.95 17.06 -7.88
C ASP A 156 -4.12 16.21 -7.36
N GLU A 157 -3.81 15.24 -6.49
CA GLU A 157 -4.75 14.26 -5.98
C GLU A 157 -4.92 14.39 -4.47
N THR A 158 -6.15 14.26 -4.01
CA THR A 158 -6.49 14.23 -2.58
C THR A 158 -6.86 12.81 -2.17
N TYR A 159 -6.35 12.37 -1.02
CA TYR A 159 -6.66 11.06 -0.46
C TYR A 159 -7.22 11.19 0.96
N TYR A 160 -8.18 10.34 1.30
CA TYR A 160 -8.87 10.28 2.58
C TYR A 160 -8.71 8.91 3.22
N GLY A 161 -8.63 8.87 4.54
CA GLY A 161 -8.54 7.61 5.27
C GLY A 161 -8.80 7.75 6.75
N PHE A 162 -8.61 6.65 7.45
CA PHE A 162 -8.58 6.61 8.91
C PHE A 162 -7.23 6.05 9.34
N GLU A 163 -6.50 6.78 10.16
CA GLU A 163 -5.21 6.35 10.70
C GLU A 163 -5.41 5.67 12.06
N ASN A 164 -4.69 4.57 12.30
CA ASN A 164 -4.63 3.92 13.61
C ASN A 164 -3.29 3.20 13.79
N HIS A 165 -2.26 3.92 14.21
CA HIS A 165 -0.92 3.34 14.37
C HIS A 165 -0.15 3.90 15.56
N GLN A 166 0.74 3.08 16.11
CA GLN A 166 1.70 3.49 17.14
C GLN A 166 3.01 4.00 16.52
N GLY A 167 3.36 3.52 15.32
CA GLY A 167 4.63 3.84 14.68
C GLY A 167 4.71 5.30 14.29
N ARG A 168 5.88 5.93 14.48
CA ARG A 168 6.24 7.24 13.93
C ARG A 168 7.27 7.02 12.84
N THR A 169 6.86 7.13 11.59
CA THR A 169 7.76 6.95 10.45
C THR A 169 8.51 8.25 10.16
N PHE A 170 9.79 8.15 9.86
CA PHE A 170 10.63 9.25 9.40
C PHE A 170 11.20 8.86 8.04
N LEU A 171 10.87 9.65 7.02
CA LEU A 171 11.34 9.43 5.65
C LEU A 171 12.82 9.79 5.51
N SER A 172 13.51 9.16 4.56
CA SER A 172 14.87 9.55 4.17
C SER A 172 14.86 10.72 3.17
N ASP A 173 16.01 11.36 2.98
CA ASP A 173 16.15 12.54 2.10
C ASP A 173 15.76 12.29 0.63
N ASP A 174 15.82 11.03 0.17
CA ASP A 174 15.48 10.59 -1.18
C ASP A 174 14.04 10.10 -1.35
N GLU A 175 13.23 10.15 -0.29
CA GLU A 175 11.83 9.74 -0.26
C GLU A 175 10.91 10.96 -0.19
N LYS A 176 9.84 10.95 -1.00
CA LYS A 176 8.75 11.92 -0.86
C LYS A 176 7.62 11.30 -0.05
N PRO A 177 6.79 12.08 0.66
CA PRO A 177 5.56 11.54 1.25
C PRO A 177 4.54 11.18 0.17
N LEU A 178 3.58 10.31 0.50
CA LEU A 178 2.40 10.08 -0.33
C LEU A 178 1.58 11.37 -0.46
N GLY A 179 1.54 12.19 0.58
CA GLY A 179 0.97 13.54 0.50
C GLY A 179 1.27 14.39 1.73
N LYS A 180 1.00 15.69 1.60
CA LYS A 180 1.00 16.64 2.71
C LYS A 180 -0.30 16.49 3.50
N VAL A 181 -0.21 16.47 4.81
CA VAL A 181 -1.37 16.36 5.69
C VAL A 181 -2.18 17.66 5.65
N VAL A 182 -3.49 17.54 5.39
CA VAL A 182 -4.47 18.63 5.52
C VAL A 182 -5.05 18.63 6.94
N TYR A 183 -5.44 17.45 7.42
CA TYR A 183 -5.80 17.18 8.82
C TYR A 183 -5.44 15.73 9.16
N GLY A 184 -5.21 15.43 10.43
CA GLY A 184 -4.67 14.15 10.91
C GLY A 184 -3.23 14.28 11.41
N ASN A 185 -2.60 13.16 11.74
CA ASN A 185 -1.24 13.08 12.29
C ASN A 185 -0.21 12.66 11.23
N GLY A 186 -0.59 11.73 10.34
CA GLY A 186 0.26 11.24 9.27
C GLY A 186 1.42 10.38 9.81
N ASN A 187 2.59 10.48 9.17
CA ASN A 187 3.72 9.62 9.50
C ASN A 187 4.17 9.74 10.96
N ASN A 188 4.22 10.96 11.51
CA ASN A 188 4.83 11.22 12.82
C ASN A 188 4.28 12.44 13.58
N GLN A 189 3.28 13.17 13.06
CA GLN A 189 2.75 14.43 13.63
C GLN A 189 3.73 15.63 13.64
N GLU A 190 4.99 15.43 13.23
CA GLU A 190 6.06 16.42 13.30
C GLU A 190 6.32 17.06 11.91
N ASP A 191 6.35 16.23 10.87
CA ASP A 191 6.76 16.62 9.52
C ASP A 191 5.62 17.13 8.63
N GLY A 192 4.36 17.02 9.10
CA GLY A 192 3.17 17.43 8.33
C GLY A 192 2.93 16.61 7.05
N CYS A 193 3.41 15.37 7.02
CA CYS A 193 3.36 14.50 5.85
C CYS A 193 2.86 13.09 6.20
N GLU A 194 2.34 12.36 5.21
CA GLU A 194 1.86 10.99 5.39
C GLU A 194 2.36 10.08 4.26
N GLY A 195 2.64 8.83 4.65
CA GLY A 195 3.00 7.76 3.74
C GLY A 195 4.36 7.98 3.08
N VAL A 196 4.61 7.24 2.00
CA VAL A 196 5.77 7.41 1.14
C VAL A 196 5.38 7.26 -0.32
N HIS A 197 6.03 8.03 -1.17
CA HIS A 197 6.03 7.92 -2.61
C HIS A 197 7.48 7.87 -3.10
N TYR A 198 7.89 6.71 -3.63
CA TYR A 198 9.22 6.48 -4.19
C TYR A 198 9.09 5.70 -5.49
N LYS A 199 9.36 6.34 -6.63
CA LYS A 199 9.06 5.78 -7.96
C LYS A 199 7.59 5.31 -8.01
N ASN A 200 7.34 4.02 -8.22
CA ASN A 200 5.99 3.44 -8.22
C ASN A 200 5.63 2.73 -6.89
N VAL A 201 6.33 3.07 -5.80
CA VAL A 201 5.99 2.63 -4.44
C VAL A 201 5.09 3.66 -3.77
N PHE A 202 4.00 3.16 -3.20
CA PHE A 202 3.00 3.92 -2.45
C PHE A 202 2.86 3.25 -1.08
N GLY A 203 3.38 3.89 -0.04
CA GLY A 203 3.22 3.45 1.35
C GLY A 203 2.27 4.35 2.11
N SER A 204 1.45 3.80 3.00
CA SER A 204 0.51 4.59 3.81
C SER A 204 0.10 3.88 5.10
N TYR A 205 -0.34 4.65 6.09
CA TYR A 205 -1.02 4.19 7.30
C TYR A 205 -2.55 4.21 7.19
N PHE A 206 -3.10 4.57 6.03
CA PHE A 206 -4.54 4.66 5.84
C PHE A 206 -5.21 3.30 5.89
N HIS A 207 -6.13 3.15 6.82
CA HIS A 207 -7.12 2.09 6.84
C HIS A 207 -8.45 2.57 6.25
N GLY A 208 -9.33 1.63 5.97
CA GLY A 208 -10.59 1.89 5.30
C GLY A 208 -11.20 0.64 4.66
N PRO A 209 -10.58 0.04 3.63
CA PRO A 209 -9.19 0.19 3.15
C PRO A 209 -8.92 1.37 2.19
N ILE A 210 -7.66 1.80 2.05
CA ILE A 210 -7.26 3.01 1.29
C ILE A 210 -7.83 3.07 -0.14
N LEU A 211 -7.81 1.97 -0.89
CA LEU A 211 -8.26 1.97 -2.29
C LEU A 211 -9.78 2.01 -2.43
N SER A 212 -10.52 1.52 -1.43
CA SER A 212 -11.98 1.66 -1.42
C SER A 212 -12.37 3.11 -1.18
N ARG A 213 -11.59 3.83 -0.38
CA ARG A 213 -11.86 5.23 -0.05
C ARG A 213 -11.35 6.21 -1.12
N ASN A 214 -10.39 5.76 -1.93
CA ASN A 214 -9.66 6.56 -2.91
C ASN A 214 -9.57 5.79 -4.24
N ALA A 215 -10.69 5.74 -4.98
CA ALA A 215 -10.75 5.06 -6.27
C ALA A 215 -9.79 5.68 -7.31
N ASN A 216 -9.47 6.98 -7.17
CA ASN A 216 -8.43 7.66 -7.93
C ASN A 216 -7.04 7.03 -7.73
N LEU A 217 -6.66 6.70 -6.49
CA LEU A 217 -5.39 5.99 -6.23
C LEU A 217 -5.42 4.57 -6.81
N ALA A 218 -6.55 3.86 -6.71
CA ALA A 218 -6.71 2.54 -7.31
C ALA A 218 -6.53 2.59 -8.84
N TYR A 219 -7.15 3.57 -9.48
CA TYR A 219 -7.00 3.85 -10.92
C TYR A 219 -5.54 4.14 -11.28
N ARG A 220 -4.87 5.00 -10.52
CA ARG A 220 -3.44 5.32 -10.71
C ARG A 220 -2.55 4.08 -10.65
N LEU A 221 -2.67 3.26 -9.60
CA LEU A 221 -1.84 2.06 -9.44
C LEU A 221 -2.01 1.09 -10.62
N VAL A 222 -3.26 0.81 -11.01
CA VAL A 222 -3.55 -0.15 -12.08
C VAL A 222 -3.15 0.39 -13.44
N THR A 223 -3.44 1.66 -13.74
CA THR A 223 -3.06 2.27 -15.03
C THR A 223 -1.55 2.39 -15.17
N THR A 224 -0.81 2.71 -14.09
CA THR A 224 0.65 2.70 -14.08
C THR A 224 1.19 1.30 -14.38
N ALA A 225 0.65 0.25 -13.73
CA ALA A 225 1.09 -1.13 -13.99
C ALA A 225 0.82 -1.55 -15.45
N LEU A 226 -0.36 -1.22 -15.99
CA LEU A 226 -0.70 -1.52 -17.38
C LEU A 226 0.21 -0.78 -18.37
N LYS A 227 0.49 0.50 -18.14
CA LYS A 227 1.38 1.29 -19.00
C LYS A 227 2.83 0.82 -18.94
N ASN A 228 3.31 0.40 -17.77
CA ASN A 228 4.65 -0.19 -17.63
C ASN A 228 4.78 -1.47 -18.46
N LYS A 229 3.73 -2.30 -18.51
CA LYS A 229 3.73 -3.59 -19.19
C LYS A 229 3.47 -3.52 -20.70
N TYR A 230 2.50 -2.69 -21.11
CA TYR A 230 1.99 -2.65 -22.48
C TYR A 230 2.41 -1.40 -23.27
N GLY A 231 3.17 -0.49 -22.63
CA GLY A 231 3.62 0.77 -23.22
C GLY A 231 2.77 1.96 -22.79
N SER A 232 3.39 3.15 -22.77
CA SER A 232 2.75 4.40 -22.35
C SER A 232 1.59 4.84 -23.24
N ASP A 233 1.58 4.38 -24.48
CA ASP A 233 0.69 4.85 -25.55
C ASP A 233 -0.64 4.09 -25.62
N ILE A 234 -0.85 3.11 -24.73
CA ILE A 234 -2.12 2.41 -24.64
C ILE A 234 -3.25 3.36 -24.24
N GLU A 235 -4.39 3.23 -24.91
CA GLU A 235 -5.61 3.94 -24.56
C GLU A 235 -6.40 3.14 -23.53
N LEU A 236 -6.53 3.70 -22.33
CA LEU A 236 -7.33 3.15 -21.24
C LEU A 236 -8.60 3.99 -21.07
N ALA A 237 -9.70 3.36 -20.63
CA ALA A 237 -10.93 4.08 -20.32
C ALA A 237 -10.68 5.16 -19.25
N ALA A 238 -11.31 6.33 -19.40
CA ALA A 238 -11.12 7.45 -18.48
C ALA A 238 -11.64 7.09 -17.07
N TYR A 239 -11.05 7.71 -16.04
CA TYR A 239 -11.42 7.48 -14.64
C TYR A 239 -12.93 7.70 -14.42
N GLU A 240 -13.46 8.80 -14.96
CA GLU A 240 -14.85 9.20 -14.83
C GLU A 240 -15.81 8.22 -15.51
N ASP A 241 -15.37 7.54 -16.57
CA ASP A 241 -16.23 6.59 -17.30
C ASP A 241 -16.42 5.28 -16.53
N ILE A 242 -15.37 4.81 -15.86
CA ILE A 242 -15.38 3.49 -15.22
C ILE A 242 -15.63 3.51 -13.72
N LEU A 243 -15.35 4.63 -13.05
CA LEU A 243 -15.43 4.78 -11.59
C LEU A 243 -16.34 5.93 -11.14
N ALA A 244 -17.23 6.43 -12.02
CA ALA A 244 -18.18 7.51 -11.71
C ALA A 244 -18.99 7.33 -10.42
N GLN A 245 -19.26 6.07 -10.04
CA GLN A 245 -20.06 5.73 -8.86
C GLN A 245 -19.23 5.70 -7.57
N GLU A 246 -17.90 5.67 -7.68
CA GLU A 246 -16.97 5.58 -6.56
C GLU A 246 -16.55 7.00 -6.12
N ILE A 247 -17.49 7.75 -5.56
CA ILE A 247 -17.30 9.15 -5.17
C ILE A 247 -16.62 9.22 -3.79
N PRO A 248 -15.49 9.92 -3.63
CA PRO A 248 -14.89 10.15 -2.32
C PRO A 248 -15.83 11.00 -1.47
N GLU A 249 -16.25 10.47 -0.32
CA GLU A 249 -16.99 11.25 0.67
C GLU A 249 -16.01 12.10 1.49
N GLU A 250 -16.40 13.28 1.98
CA GLU A 250 -15.68 14.01 3.02
C GLU A 250 -16.66 14.21 4.16
N TYR A 251 -16.34 13.68 5.35
CA TYR A 251 -17.20 13.82 6.51
C TYR A 251 -16.82 15.10 7.25
N GLY A 252 -17.81 15.96 7.52
CA GLY A 252 -17.59 17.23 8.23
C GLY A 252 -17.31 17.09 9.73
N ASP A 253 -17.62 15.93 10.32
CA ASP A 253 -17.34 15.62 11.72
C ASP A 253 -16.05 14.79 11.82
N ILE A 254 -14.91 15.48 11.89
CA ILE A 254 -13.57 14.86 11.96
C ILE A 254 -13.40 14.18 13.32
N LYS A 255 -13.19 12.87 13.32
CA LYS A 255 -12.98 12.09 14.54
C LYS A 255 -11.50 12.00 14.87
N SER A 256 -11.15 12.17 16.13
CA SER A 256 -9.79 11.95 16.65
C SER A 256 -9.85 11.35 18.05
N LYS A 257 -8.74 10.75 18.50
CA LYS A 257 -8.58 10.26 19.87
C LYS A 257 -8.82 11.42 20.86
N ALA A 258 -9.69 11.20 21.84
CA ALA A 258 -9.88 12.18 22.92
C ALA A 258 -8.60 12.34 23.75
N GLU A 259 -8.25 13.58 24.06
CA GLU A 259 -7.23 13.90 25.06
C GLU A 259 -7.84 13.69 26.45
N PHE A 260 -7.17 12.92 27.30
CA PHE A 260 -7.53 12.78 28.70
C PHE A 260 -6.48 13.55 29.52
N GLU A 261 -6.90 14.60 30.23
CA GLU A 261 -6.08 15.35 31.19
C GLU A 261 -5.69 14.51 32.42
#